data_AF-A0A7R9LV54-F1
#
_entry.id   AF-A0A7R9LV54-F1
#
_cell.length_a   1.000
_cell.length_b   1.000
_cell.length_c   1.000
_cell.angle_alpha   90.00
_cell.angle_beta   90.00
_cell.angle_gamma   90.00
#
_symmetry.space_group_name_H-M   'P 1'
#
loop_
_entity.id
_entity.type
_entity.pdbx_description
1 polymer ?
#
loop_
_entity_poly.entity_id
_entity_poly.type
_entity_poly.pdbx_seq_one_letter_code
_entity_poly.pdbx_strand_id
1 'polypeptide(L)'
;MNELGIKLELASMMSASKGTQSYDLYMKEKKEGLESLRTRAQLIAETFNSIEGIESNRVAGAMYAFPKIILPPKAIKAAADKKQKPDFFYAMELLET
;
A
#
# COMPACT_ATOMS: atom_id res chain seq x y z
N MET A 1 -37.61 25.28 -0.47
CA MET A 1 -36.90 24.53 0.59
C MET A 1 -36.35 25.54 1.59
N ASN A 2 -36.46 25.27 2.88
CA ASN A 2 -35.95 26.15 3.94
C ASN A 2 -34.43 25.95 4.12
N GLU A 3 -33.77 26.97 4.68
CA GLU A 3 -32.31 27.03 4.88
C GLU A 3 -31.77 25.81 5.65
N LEU A 4 -32.59 25.27 6.57
CA LEU A 4 -32.30 24.04 7.32
C LEU A 4 -32.30 22.80 6.43
N GLY A 5 -33.21 22.71 5.44
CA GLY A 5 -33.26 21.62 4.48
C GLY A 5 -32.04 21.59 3.55
N ILE A 6 -31.58 22.76 3.11
CA ILE A 6 -30.38 22.89 2.25
C ILE A 6 -29.12 22.47 3.03
N LYS A 7 -29.00 22.85 4.31
CA LYS A 7 -27.87 22.42 5.18
C LYS A 7 -27.84 20.90 5.42
N LEU A 8 -28.99 20.25 5.58
CA LEU A 8 -29.05 18.80 5.76
C LEU A 8 -28.64 18.04 4.49
N GLU A 9 -29.07 18.50 3.31
CA GLU A 9 -28.68 17.90 2.02
C GLU A 9 -27.17 18.04 1.78
N LEU A 10 -26.62 19.25 1.97
CA LEU A 10 -25.18 19.50 1.83
C LEU A 10 -24.35 18.67 2.83
N ALA A 11 -24.82 18.49 4.07
CA ALA A 11 -24.14 17.64 5.06
C ALA A 11 -24.13 16.17 4.64
N SER A 12 -25.20 15.68 4.00
CA SER A 12 -25.25 14.33 3.43
C SER A 12 -24.28 14.12 2.27
N MET A 13 -23.93 15.19 1.55
CA MET A 13 -23.01 15.18 0.42
C MET A 13 -21.52 15.31 0.83
N MET A 14 -21.21 15.86 2.01
CA MET A 14 -19.82 16.22 2.35
C MET A 14 -19.07 15.22 3.24
N SER A 15 -19.74 14.37 4.02
CA SER A 15 -19.15 13.16 4.62
C SER A 15 -20.21 12.38 5.39
N ALA A 16 -20.11 11.05 5.40
CA ALA A 16 -20.94 10.21 6.26
C ALA A 16 -20.59 10.48 7.74
N SER A 17 -21.41 11.31 8.39
CA SER A 17 -21.28 11.73 9.77
C SER A 17 -22.31 11.02 10.65
N LYS A 18 -22.04 10.90 11.97
CA LYS A 18 -22.95 10.21 12.89
C LYS A 18 -24.34 10.84 12.83
N GLY A 19 -25.35 10.04 12.50
CA GLY A 19 -26.74 10.47 12.35
C GLY A 19 -27.23 10.58 10.90
N THR A 20 -26.37 10.41 9.89
CA THR A 20 -26.83 10.26 8.50
C THR A 20 -27.27 8.83 8.20
N GLN A 21 -28.22 8.67 7.27
CA GLN A 21 -28.68 7.34 6.81
C GLN A 21 -27.53 6.49 6.23
N SER A 22 -26.51 7.13 5.65
CA SER A 22 -25.34 6.48 5.07
C SER A 22 -24.23 6.13 6.07
N TYR A 23 -24.33 6.56 7.33
CA TYR A 23 -23.24 6.45 8.31
C TYR A 23 -22.81 5.00 8.57
N ASP A 24 -23.77 4.12 8.87
CA ASP A 24 -23.47 2.73 9.21
C ASP A 24 -22.88 1.96 8.03
N LEU A 25 -23.40 2.20 6.82
CA LEU A 25 -22.86 1.61 5.59
C LEU A 25 -21.43 2.10 5.33
N TYR A 26 -21.20 3.41 5.39
CA TYR A 26 -19.86 3.99 5.23
C TYR A 26 -18.85 3.43 6.24
N MET A 27 -19.24 3.33 7.52
CA MET A 27 -18.36 2.79 8.56
C MET A 27 -18.04 1.32 8.33
N LYS A 28 -19.02 0.54 7.85
CA LYS A 28 -18.82 -0.87 7.45
C LYS A 28 -17.82 -0.97 6.29
N GLU A 29 -18.05 -0.27 5.20
CA GLU A 29 -17.19 -0.30 4.01
C GLU A 29 -15.77 0.18 4.32
N LYS A 30 -15.64 1.25 5.11
CA LYS A 30 -14.34 1.75 5.59
C LYS A 30 -13.60 0.69 6.40
N LYS A 31 -14.29 0.04 7.34
CA LYS A 31 -13.70 -1.02 8.17
C LYS A 31 -13.24 -2.20 7.31
N GLU A 32 -14.09 -2.66 6.40
CA GLU A 32 -13.77 -3.77 5.49
C GLU A 32 -12.58 -3.44 4.58
N GLY A 33 -12.52 -2.23 4.03
CA GLY A 33 -11.39 -1.75 3.24
C GLY A 33 -10.08 -1.73 4.03
N LEU A 34 -10.11 -1.23 5.27
CA LEU A 34 -8.93 -1.18 6.14
C LEU A 34 -8.48 -2.58 6.59
N GLU A 35 -9.39 -3.49 6.92
CA GLU A 35 -9.01 -4.87 7.27
C GLU A 35 -8.41 -5.62 6.07
N SER A 36 -8.95 -5.38 4.88
CA SER A 36 -8.41 -5.92 3.63
C SER A 36 -6.98 -5.42 3.38
N LEU A 37 -6.72 -4.13 3.62
CA LEU A 37 -5.37 -3.54 3.55
C LEU A 37 -4.43 -4.12 4.61
N ARG A 38 -4.89 -4.25 5.87
CA ARG A 38 -4.11 -4.84 6.96
C ARG A 38 -3.68 -6.27 6.64
N THR A 39 -4.58 -7.06 6.07
CA THR A 39 -4.32 -8.45 5.68
C THR A 39 -3.26 -8.52 4.58
N ARG A 40 -3.38 -7.71 3.52
CA ARG A 40 -2.39 -7.65 2.44
C ARG A 40 -1.02 -7.14 2.93
N ALA A 41 -1.02 -6.12 3.79
CA ALA A 41 0.19 -5.55 4.38
C ALA A 41 0.98 -6.61 5.16
N GLN A 42 0.30 -7.43 5.95
CA GLN A 42 0.92 -8.55 6.67
C GLN A 42 1.46 -9.60 5.71
N LEU A 43 0.65 -10.05 4.75
CA LEU A 43 1.04 -11.07 3.78
C LEU A 43 2.29 -10.66 2.98
N ILE A 44 2.36 -9.41 2.51
CA ILE A 44 3.49 -8.90 1.74
C ILE A 44 4.77 -8.90 2.58
N ALA A 45 4.70 -8.37 3.81
CA ALA A 45 5.87 -8.31 4.69
C ALA A 45 6.38 -9.71 5.06
N GLU A 46 5.47 -10.65 5.35
CA GLU A 46 5.82 -12.04 5.65
C GLU A 46 6.41 -12.75 4.43
N THR A 47 5.80 -12.58 3.25
CA THR A 47 6.31 -13.14 1.99
C THR A 47 7.72 -12.64 1.69
N PHE A 48 7.98 -11.33 1.77
CA PHE A 48 9.32 -10.80 1.53
C PHE A 48 10.35 -11.34 2.52
N ASN A 49 10.02 -11.39 3.81
CA ASN A 49 10.93 -11.93 4.82
C ASN A 49 11.14 -13.45 4.73
N SER A 50 10.33 -14.17 3.95
CA SER A 50 10.52 -15.60 3.67
C SER A 50 11.53 -15.88 2.55
N ILE A 51 11.88 -14.87 1.75
CA ILE A 51 12.81 -15.00 0.63
C ILE A 51 14.23 -14.70 1.11
N GLU A 52 15.16 -15.63 0.88
CA GLU A 52 16.57 -15.43 1.22
C GLU A 52 17.13 -14.18 0.52
N GLY A 53 17.82 -13.33 1.30
CA GLY A 53 18.39 -12.08 0.79
C GLY A 53 17.39 -10.93 0.66
N ILE A 54 16.15 -11.07 1.15
CA ILE A 54 15.17 -9.98 1.22
C ILE A 54 14.78 -9.73 2.69
N GLU A 55 14.83 -8.47 3.10
CA GLU A 55 14.41 -8.02 4.43
C GLU A 55 13.31 -6.95 4.29
N SER A 56 12.19 -7.08 4.99
CA SER A 56 11.11 -6.09 4.95
C SER A 56 10.59 -5.77 6.34
N ASN A 57 10.43 -4.47 6.62
CA ASN A 57 9.72 -4.02 7.80
C ASN A 57 8.22 -4.37 7.71
N ARG A 58 7.53 -4.36 8.87
CA ARG A 58 6.06 -4.37 8.89
C ARG A 58 5.52 -3.14 8.17
N VAL A 59 4.52 -3.33 7.32
CA VAL A 59 3.82 -2.23 6.64
C VAL A 59 2.78 -1.67 7.61
N ALA A 60 3.12 -0.57 8.28
CA ALA A 60 2.30 0.05 9.32
C ALA A 60 1.21 1.01 8.79
N GLY A 61 1.25 1.36 7.51
CA GLY A 61 0.31 2.31 6.89
C GLY A 61 0.67 2.60 5.44
N ALA A 62 -0.03 3.57 4.83
CA ALA A 62 0.06 3.87 3.40
C ALA A 62 -0.26 2.64 2.52
N MET A 63 0.30 2.61 1.29
CA MET A 63 -0.05 1.61 0.27
C MET A 63 1.14 0.76 -0.19
N TYR A 64 2.36 0.99 0.33
CA TYR A 64 3.58 0.40 -0.21
C TYR A 64 4.42 -0.29 0.88
N ALA A 65 5.06 -1.39 0.50
CA ALA A 65 6.17 -2.00 1.22
C ALA A 65 7.50 -1.55 0.58
N PHE A 66 8.57 -1.51 1.37
CA PHE A 66 9.89 -1.12 0.89
C PHE A 66 10.95 -2.14 1.34
N PRO A 67 11.00 -3.32 0.68
CA PRO A 67 11.95 -4.36 1.04
C PRO A 67 13.38 -3.95 0.67
N LYS A 68 14.32 -4.32 1.52
CA LYS A 68 15.76 -4.24 1.26
C LYS A 68 16.21 -5.55 0.64
N ILE A 69 16.79 -5.46 -0.55
CA ILE A 69 17.36 -6.61 -1.27
C ILE A 69 18.86 -6.63 -1.04
N ILE A 70 19.37 -7.73 -0.50
CA ILE A 70 20.80 -7.97 -0.26
C ILE A 70 21.38 -8.61 -1.53
N LEU A 71 21.89 -7.76 -2.42
CA LEU A 71 22.45 -8.22 -3.69
C LEU A 71 23.84 -8.86 -3.49
N PRO A 72 24.11 -10.03 -4.08
CA PRO A 72 25.43 -10.64 -4.01
C PRO A 72 26.47 -9.82 -4.79
N PRO A 73 27.77 -9.88 -4.43
CA PRO A 73 28.82 -9.12 -5.11
C PRO A 73 28.86 -9.32 -6.63
N LYS A 74 28.52 -10.52 -7.11
CA LYS A 74 28.43 -10.83 -8.54
C LYS A 74 27.36 -10.00 -9.26
N ALA A 75 26.19 -9.81 -8.64
CA ALA A 75 25.12 -9.01 -9.23
C ALA A 75 25.47 -7.52 -9.25
N ILE A 76 26.13 -7.03 -8.20
CA ILE A 76 26.64 -5.65 -8.14
C ILE A 76 27.68 -5.41 -9.25
N LYS A 77 28.58 -6.38 -9.48
CA LYS A 77 29.55 -6.30 -10.58
C LYS A 77 28.86 -6.31 -11.95
N ALA A 78 27.88 -7.19 -12.18
CA ALA A 78 27.15 -7.23 -13.43
C ALA A 78 26.41 -5.91 -13.73
N ALA A 79 25.81 -5.29 -12.71
CA ALA A 79 25.22 -3.96 -12.83
C ALA A 79 26.28 -2.90 -13.22
N ALA A 80 27.46 -2.93 -12.59
CA ALA A 80 28.55 -2.02 -12.90
C ALA A 80 29.09 -2.20 -14.33
N ASP A 81 29.21 -3.44 -14.82
CA ASP A 81 29.63 -3.75 -16.19
C ASP A 81 28.63 -3.17 -17.22
N LYS A 82 27.33 -3.17 -16.88
CA LYS A 82 26.26 -2.50 -17.65
C LYS A 82 26.13 -0.98 -17.38
N LYS A 83 26.99 -0.39 -16.54
CA LYS A 83 26.94 1.02 -16.10
C LYS A 83 25.62 1.43 -15.44
N GLN A 84 24.98 0.50 -14.72
CA GLN A 84 23.71 0.70 -14.04
C GLN A 84 23.88 0.67 -12.52
N LYS A 85 22.94 1.30 -11.81
CA LYS A 85 22.83 1.13 -10.36
C LYS A 85 22.30 -0.28 -10.04
N PRO A 86 22.74 -0.93 -8.95
CA PRO A 86 22.35 -2.32 -8.67
C PRO A 86 20.84 -2.53 -8.48
N ASP A 87 20.15 -1.57 -7.88
CA ASP A 87 18.70 -1.57 -7.70
C ASP A 87 17.95 -1.48 -9.03
N PHE A 88 18.37 -0.55 -9.91
CA PHE A 88 17.83 -0.41 -11.25
C PHE A 88 18.08 -1.67 -12.09
N PHE A 89 19.31 -2.19 -12.05
CA PHE A 89 19.66 -3.43 -12.75
C PHE A 89 18.77 -4.59 -12.30
N TYR A 90 18.61 -4.79 -10.97
CA TYR A 90 17.71 -5.82 -10.44
C TYR A 90 16.26 -5.63 -10.91
N ALA A 91 15.74 -4.40 -10.85
CA ALA A 91 14.37 -4.09 -11.25
C ALA A 91 14.12 -4.32 -12.75
N MET A 92 15.11 -4.02 -13.60
CA MET A 92 15.02 -4.28 -15.04
C MET A 92 15.07 -5.77 -15.36
N GLU A 93 15.98 -6.52 -14.75
CA GLU A 93 16.06 -7.98 -14.95
C GLU A 93 14.80 -8.69 -14.41
N LEU A 94 14.17 -8.16 -13.36
CA LEU A 94 12.87 -8.63 -12.87
C LEU A 94 11.73 -8.37 -13.88
N LEU A 95 11.82 -7.28 -14.65
CA LEU A 95 10.78 -6.87 -15.60
C LEU A 95 10.88 -7.60 -16.95
N GLU A 96 12.09 -7.92 -17.41
CA GLU A 96 12.38 -8.47 -18.74
C GLU A 96 11.99 -9.95 -18.94
N THR A 97 11.05 -10.48 -18.14
CA THR A 97 10.52 -11.85 -18.26
C THR A 97 9.84 -12.13 -19.60
#